data_AF-A0A8K0IRC2-F1
#
_entry.id   AF-A0A8K0IRC2-F1
#
_cell.length_a   1.000
_cell.length_b   1.000
_cell.length_c   1.000
_cell.angle_alpha   90.00
_cell.angle_beta   90.00
_cell.angle_gamma   90.00
#
_symmetry.space_group_name_H-M   'P 1'
#
loop_
_entity.id
_entity.type
_entity.pdbx_description
1 polymer ?
#
loop_
_entity_poly.entity_id
_entity_poly.type
_entity_poly.pdbx_seq_one_letter_code
_entity_poly.pdbx_strand_id
1 'polypeptide(L)'
;MFDPVEREAIMAKVALKKNVDYQVIIEIACVNSPKELLVVKQAYHDRYKHSLEEDVASKTIGDFRKLLFALVSTYRYDGEEIDTGLAKSEAKILHDVVEQNIFNDEEVIRILSTRSKAQLNATFNCYKDEYGSITKALASESPNEFALALRMAIRCIISPKKYFVKVLHHALDKSGTDEDALTRVIVMHAEKDLKEIKEMFHERTNVALEHAVAKHTSRDYKSFLLALIGD
;
A
#
# COMPACT_ATOMS: atom_id res chain seq x y z
N MET A 1 -20.25 7.19 11.70
CA MET A 1 -19.07 6.68 10.96
C MET A 1 -17.84 7.16 11.72
N PHE A 2 -16.83 6.32 11.92
CA PHE A 2 -15.57 6.77 12.52
C PHE A 2 -14.90 7.80 11.59
N ASP A 3 -14.17 8.76 12.16
CA ASP A 3 -13.38 9.70 11.35
C ASP A 3 -12.38 8.91 10.45
N PRO A 4 -11.97 9.45 9.30
CA PRO A 4 -10.98 8.80 8.42
C PRO A 4 -9.75 8.27 9.15
N VAL A 5 -9.17 9.04 10.07
CA VAL A 5 -7.95 8.64 10.79
C VAL A 5 -8.23 7.49 11.75
N GLU A 6 -9.32 7.56 12.50
CA GLU A 6 -9.78 6.48 13.38
C GLU A 6 -10.05 5.18 12.61
N ARG A 7 -10.60 5.28 11.38
CA ARG A 7 -10.76 4.11 10.51
C ARG A 7 -9.43 3.47 10.18
N GLU A 8 -8.41 4.24 9.81
CA GLU A 8 -7.09 3.70 9.52
C GLU A 8 -6.49 3.00 10.74
N ALA A 9 -6.60 3.61 11.93
CA ALA A 9 -6.14 3.01 13.17
C ALA A 9 -6.86 1.69 13.49
N ILE A 10 -8.18 1.64 13.28
CA ILE A 10 -8.98 0.42 13.46
C ILE A 10 -8.56 -0.64 12.44
N MET A 11 -8.36 -0.28 11.18
CA MET A 11 -7.94 -1.20 10.12
C MET A 11 -6.55 -1.78 10.41
N ALA A 12 -5.60 -0.96 10.86
CA ALA A 12 -4.29 -1.45 11.31
C ALA A 12 -4.42 -2.44 12.48
N LYS A 13 -5.30 -2.17 13.45
CA LYS A 13 -5.51 -3.09 14.59
C LYS A 13 -6.13 -4.42 14.14
N VAL A 14 -7.10 -4.37 13.22
CA VAL A 14 -7.73 -5.58 12.65
C VAL A 14 -6.70 -6.38 11.87
N ALA A 15 -5.86 -5.72 11.07
CA ALA A 15 -4.79 -6.33 10.30
C ALA A 15 -3.71 -7.00 11.16
N LEU A 16 -3.55 -6.60 12.43
CA LEU A 16 -2.57 -7.19 13.37
C LEU A 16 -3.18 -8.25 14.31
N LYS A 17 -4.37 -8.77 14.01
CA LYS A 17 -4.96 -9.91 14.73
C LYS A 17 -4.24 -11.24 14.39
N LYS A 18 -4.84 -12.38 14.77
CA LYS A 18 -4.19 -13.71 14.72
C LYS A 18 -3.52 -14.07 13.38
N ASN A 19 -4.09 -13.62 12.25
CA ASN A 19 -3.46 -13.71 10.94
C ASN A 19 -3.12 -12.28 10.50
N VAL A 20 -1.82 -11.97 10.39
CA VAL A 20 -1.40 -10.62 10.03
C VAL A 20 -1.68 -10.36 8.56
N ASP A 21 -2.53 -9.37 8.28
CA ASP A 21 -2.72 -8.83 6.94
C ASP A 21 -1.68 -7.72 6.70
N TYR A 22 -0.49 -8.13 6.24
CA TYR A 22 0.60 -7.21 5.95
C TYR A 22 0.25 -6.21 4.84
N GLN A 23 -0.74 -6.50 4.00
CA GLN A 23 -1.12 -5.63 2.89
C GLN A 23 -1.68 -4.32 3.42
N VAL A 24 -2.58 -4.40 4.41
CA VAL A 24 -3.19 -3.24 5.06
C VAL A 24 -2.13 -2.38 5.76
N ILE A 25 -1.14 -3.01 6.41
CA ILE A 25 -0.06 -2.29 7.08
C ILE A 25 0.82 -1.56 6.07
N ILE A 26 1.15 -2.20 4.95
CA ILE A 26 1.91 -1.56 3.86
C ILE A 26 1.11 -0.40 3.25
N GLU A 27 -0.18 -0.59 2.99
CA GLU A 27 -1.08 0.45 2.46
C GLU A 27 -1.06 1.68 3.37
N ILE A 28 -1.36 1.51 4.67
CA ILE A 28 -1.37 2.61 5.65
C ILE A 28 -0.01 3.30 5.72
N ALA A 29 1.09 2.54 5.75
CA ALA A 29 2.44 3.11 5.89
C ALA A 29 2.93 3.83 4.63
N CYS A 30 2.56 3.38 3.43
CA CYS A 30 3.14 3.86 2.18
C CYS A 30 2.27 4.90 1.46
N VAL A 31 0.95 4.83 1.63
CA VAL A 31 0.01 5.74 0.97
C VAL A 31 0.00 7.10 1.67
N ASN A 32 -0.06 7.11 3.00
CA ASN A 32 -0.09 8.33 3.78
C ASN A 32 1.19 9.16 3.60
N SER A 33 1.03 10.48 3.63
CA SER A 33 2.15 11.40 3.88
C SER A 33 2.71 11.17 5.29
N PRO A 34 3.94 11.61 5.59
CA PRO A 34 4.52 11.47 6.93
C PRO A 34 3.65 12.09 8.02
N LYS A 35 3.01 13.23 7.72
CA LYS A 35 2.07 13.91 8.63
C LYS A 35 0.79 13.12 8.86
N GLU A 36 0.16 12.62 7.79
CA GLU A 36 -1.05 11.78 7.91
C GLU A 36 -0.77 10.50 8.70
N LEU A 37 0.34 9.81 8.40
CA LEU A 37 0.72 8.59 9.12
C LEU A 37 0.97 8.86 10.61
N LEU A 38 1.57 10.00 10.96
CA LEU A 38 1.74 10.41 12.35
C LEU A 38 0.41 10.58 13.06
N VAL A 39 -0.58 11.22 12.41
CA VAL A 39 -1.92 11.41 12.98
C VAL A 39 -2.65 10.06 13.14
N VAL A 40 -2.50 9.13 12.18
CA VAL A 40 -3.01 7.75 12.31
C VAL A 40 -2.41 7.03 13.52
N LYS A 41 -1.09 7.15 13.74
CA LYS A 41 -0.43 6.57 14.92
C LYS A 41 -0.90 7.19 16.23
N GLN A 42 -1.15 8.50 16.26
CA GLN A 42 -1.72 9.19 17.42
C GLN A 42 -3.11 8.64 17.74
N ALA A 43 -4.00 8.54 16.74
CA ALA A 43 -5.32 7.94 16.92
C ALA A 43 -5.24 6.48 17.38
N TYR A 44 -4.29 5.71 16.85
CA TYR A 44 -4.03 4.33 17.28
C TYR A 44 -3.64 4.27 18.75
N HIS A 45 -2.68 5.09 19.17
CA HIS A 45 -2.23 5.19 20.55
C HIS A 45 -3.36 5.64 21.49
N ASP A 46 -4.12 6.65 21.11
CA ASP A 46 -5.22 7.17 21.93
C ASP A 46 -6.32 6.13 22.12
N ARG A 47 -6.58 5.31 21.09
CA ARG A 47 -7.62 4.27 21.12
C ARG A 47 -7.18 3.00 21.85
N TYR A 48 -5.97 2.52 21.60
CA TYR A 48 -5.51 1.20 22.06
C TYR A 48 -4.49 1.24 23.20
N LYS A 49 -4.00 2.44 23.55
CA LYS A 49 -2.98 2.67 24.60
C LYS A 49 -1.65 1.95 24.33
N HIS A 50 -1.43 1.57 23.09
CA HIS A 50 -0.25 0.90 22.54
C HIS A 50 0.16 1.65 21.27
N SER A 51 1.45 1.64 20.92
CA SER A 51 1.87 2.16 19.61
C SER A 51 1.59 1.14 18.49
N LEU A 52 1.43 1.65 17.27
CA LEU A 52 1.32 0.80 16.09
C LEU A 52 2.60 -0.03 15.88
N GLU A 53 3.74 0.59 16.16
CA GLU A 53 5.07 0.00 16.06
C GLU A 53 5.26 -1.21 16.98
N GLU A 54 4.84 -1.11 18.25
CA GLU A 54 4.89 -2.22 19.22
C GLU A 54 4.00 -3.39 18.80
N ASP A 55 2.79 -3.09 18.33
CA ASP A 55 1.87 -4.13 17.87
C ASP A 55 2.40 -4.78 16.57
N VAL A 56 2.96 -4.02 15.63
CA VAL A 56 3.65 -4.60 14.46
C VAL A 56 4.81 -5.48 14.90
N ALA A 57 5.70 -4.99 15.79
CA ALA A 57 6.87 -5.73 16.24
C ALA A 57 6.51 -7.02 16.98
N SER A 58 5.45 -7.02 17.79
CA SER A 58 5.01 -8.18 18.57
C SER A 58 4.20 -9.20 17.77
N LYS A 59 3.47 -8.78 16.72
CA LYS A 59 2.57 -9.66 15.95
C LYS A 59 3.18 -10.21 14.67
N THR A 60 4.24 -9.60 14.15
CA THR A 60 4.95 -10.07 12.96
C THR A 60 6.23 -10.81 13.37
N ILE A 61 6.84 -11.60 12.48
CA ILE A 61 8.09 -12.35 12.74
C ILE A 61 9.04 -12.24 11.54
N GLY A 62 10.32 -12.58 11.76
CA GLY A 62 11.32 -12.70 10.69
C GLY A 62 11.53 -11.41 9.90
N ASP A 63 11.81 -11.54 8.61
CA ASP A 63 12.10 -10.39 7.73
C ASP A 63 10.87 -9.53 7.45
N PHE A 64 9.67 -10.13 7.47
CA PHE A 64 8.42 -9.36 7.41
C PHE A 64 8.30 -8.38 8.56
N ARG A 65 8.71 -8.76 9.78
CA ARG A 65 8.81 -7.81 10.90
C ARG A 65 9.74 -6.67 10.56
N LYS A 66 10.93 -6.95 10.04
CA LYS A 66 11.92 -5.91 9.67
C LYS A 66 11.31 -4.90 8.69
N LEU A 67 10.71 -5.39 7.61
CA LEU A 67 10.08 -4.54 6.59
C LEU A 67 8.93 -3.72 7.16
N LEU A 68 7.94 -4.37 7.77
CA LEU A 68 6.73 -3.71 8.26
C LEU A 68 7.04 -2.71 9.36
N PHE A 69 7.90 -3.10 10.32
CA PHE A 69 8.35 -2.21 11.38
C PHE A 69 9.06 -0.98 10.82
N ALA A 70 9.98 -1.14 9.85
CA ALA A 70 10.68 -0.02 9.24
C ALA A 70 9.72 0.92 8.48
N LEU A 71 8.76 0.36 7.74
CA LEU A 71 7.75 1.13 7.02
C LEU A 71 6.86 1.94 7.96
N VAL A 72 6.36 1.34 9.04
CA VAL A 72 5.51 2.08 9.98
C VAL A 72 6.31 3.06 10.81
N SER A 73 7.55 2.77 11.21
CA SER A 73 8.28 3.59 12.21
C SER A 73 8.80 4.92 11.66
N THR A 74 9.08 4.99 10.36
CA THR A 74 9.81 6.13 9.79
C THR A 74 8.93 7.36 9.59
N TYR A 75 9.33 8.50 10.17
CA TYR A 75 8.82 9.82 9.77
C TYR A 75 9.70 10.39 8.64
N ARG A 76 9.28 10.16 7.40
CA ARG A 76 10.09 10.50 6.22
C ARG A 76 10.17 12.01 6.00
N TYR A 77 11.26 12.42 5.35
CA TYR A 77 11.31 13.74 4.73
C TYR A 77 10.27 13.85 3.61
N ASP A 78 9.55 14.97 3.56
CA ASP A 78 8.42 15.21 2.64
C ASP A 78 8.70 16.36 1.65
N GLY A 79 9.97 16.71 1.46
CA GLY A 79 10.39 17.68 0.46
C GLY A 79 10.68 17.03 -0.90
N GLU A 80 10.85 17.90 -1.90
CA GLU A 80 11.05 17.54 -3.32
C GLU A 80 12.53 17.43 -3.71
N GLU A 81 13.45 17.66 -2.78
CA GLU A 81 14.88 17.57 -3.03
C GLU A 81 15.28 16.13 -3.35
N ILE A 82 16.04 15.99 -4.44
CA ILE A 82 16.49 14.72 -4.98
C ILE A 82 18.00 14.76 -5.19
N ASP A 83 18.68 13.71 -4.74
CA ASP A 83 20.05 13.41 -5.12
C ASP A 83 20.05 12.38 -6.25
N THR A 84 20.39 12.83 -7.46
CA THR A 84 20.40 11.99 -8.67
C THR A 84 21.54 10.97 -8.67
N GLY A 85 22.68 11.27 -8.04
CA GLY A 85 23.79 10.33 -7.91
C GLY A 85 23.40 9.18 -6.98
N LEU A 86 22.78 9.53 -5.84
CA LEU A 86 22.22 8.56 -4.92
C LEU A 86 21.12 7.72 -5.59
N ALA A 87 20.20 8.35 -6.33
CA ALA A 87 19.12 7.65 -7.03
C ALA A 87 19.63 6.57 -7.99
N LYS A 88 20.68 6.88 -8.77
CA LYS A 88 21.34 5.89 -9.64
C LYS A 88 22.00 4.76 -8.86
N SER A 89 22.72 5.10 -7.78
CA SER A 89 23.39 4.08 -6.96
C SER A 89 22.39 3.13 -6.28
N GLU A 90 21.27 3.67 -5.76
CA GLU A 90 20.23 2.88 -5.12
C GLU A 90 19.41 2.09 -6.14
N ALA A 91 19.23 2.59 -7.36
CA ALA A 91 18.62 1.84 -8.44
C ALA A 91 19.42 0.58 -8.78
N LYS A 92 20.75 0.70 -8.81
CA LYS A 92 21.65 -0.45 -9.00
C LYS A 92 21.55 -1.45 -7.85
N ILE A 93 21.55 -0.99 -6.59
CA ILE A 93 21.38 -1.87 -5.42
C ILE A 93 20.07 -2.67 -5.52
N LEU A 94 18.97 -2.01 -5.87
CA LEU A 94 17.68 -2.68 -6.07
C LEU A 94 17.75 -3.71 -7.20
N HIS A 95 18.49 -3.43 -8.27
CA HIS A 95 18.66 -4.35 -9.39
C HIS A 95 19.46 -5.59 -9.00
N ASP A 96 20.61 -5.40 -8.36
CA ASP A 96 21.48 -6.49 -7.90
C ASP A 96 20.73 -7.46 -6.98
N VAL A 97 19.89 -6.93 -6.08
CA VAL A 97 19.05 -7.76 -5.18
C VAL A 97 17.99 -8.53 -5.95
N VAL A 98 17.37 -7.92 -6.96
CA VAL A 98 16.37 -8.58 -7.79
C VAL A 98 16.99 -9.68 -8.64
N GLU A 99 18.17 -9.47 -9.23
CA GLU A 99 18.88 -10.50 -10.00
C GLU A 99 19.29 -11.70 -9.13
N GLN A 100 19.71 -11.43 -7.89
CA GLN A 100 20.13 -12.47 -6.94
C GLN A 100 18.96 -13.16 -6.23
N ASN A 101 17.73 -12.64 -6.36
CA ASN A 101 16.53 -13.10 -5.65
C ASN A 101 16.65 -13.02 -4.10
N ILE A 102 17.43 -12.06 -3.56
CA ILE A 102 17.65 -11.87 -2.11
C ILE A 102 16.77 -10.74 -1.58
N PHE A 103 15.47 -10.87 -1.73
CA PHE A 103 14.55 -9.74 -1.53
C PHE A 103 14.54 -9.16 -0.11
N ASN A 104 14.91 -9.95 0.91
CA ASN A 104 14.98 -9.56 2.32
C ASN A 104 16.27 -8.80 2.70
N ASP A 105 17.00 -8.29 1.72
CA ASP A 105 18.21 -7.49 1.92
C ASP A 105 17.90 -6.19 2.71
N GLU A 106 18.77 -5.89 3.68
CA GLU A 106 18.59 -4.75 4.59
C GLU A 106 18.69 -3.40 3.88
N GLU A 107 19.46 -3.30 2.79
CA GLU A 107 19.54 -2.09 1.99
C GLU A 107 18.22 -1.83 1.24
N VAL A 108 17.53 -2.87 0.76
CA VAL A 108 16.21 -2.70 0.13
C VAL A 108 15.20 -2.17 1.14
N ILE A 109 15.18 -2.75 2.34
CA ILE A 109 14.31 -2.28 3.42
C ILE A 109 14.66 -0.84 3.78
N ARG A 110 15.96 -0.51 3.92
CA ARG A 110 16.44 0.83 4.25
C ARG A 110 16.03 1.85 3.17
N ILE A 111 16.25 1.55 1.90
CA ILE A 111 15.87 2.42 0.77
C ILE A 111 14.36 2.68 0.84
N LEU A 112 13.55 1.61 0.84
CA LEU A 112 12.10 1.73 0.80
C LEU A 112 11.50 2.38 2.03
N SER A 113 12.09 2.24 3.21
CA SER A 113 11.54 2.77 4.48
C SER A 113 12.00 4.19 4.80
N THR A 114 13.22 4.58 4.45
CA THR A 114 13.83 5.82 4.95
C THR A 114 13.83 6.99 3.98
N ARG A 115 13.82 6.73 2.67
CA ARG A 115 13.89 7.79 1.65
C ARG A 115 12.58 8.57 1.53
N SER A 116 12.67 9.84 1.13
CA SER A 116 11.50 10.65 0.78
C SER A 116 10.80 10.05 -0.43
N LYS A 117 9.50 10.34 -0.60
CA LYS A 117 8.76 9.86 -1.77
C LYS A 117 9.35 10.42 -3.07
N ALA A 118 9.80 11.68 -3.08
CA ALA A 118 10.48 12.30 -4.21
C ALA A 118 11.78 11.55 -4.58
N GLN A 119 12.64 11.27 -3.60
CA GLN A 119 13.88 10.51 -3.81
C GLN A 119 13.58 9.08 -4.29
N LEU A 120 12.60 8.39 -3.72
CA LEU A 120 12.22 7.04 -4.15
C LEU A 120 11.72 7.03 -5.59
N ASN A 121 10.90 8.00 -5.98
CA ASN A 121 10.45 8.12 -7.36
C ASN A 121 11.63 8.34 -8.32
N ALA A 122 12.63 9.15 -7.94
CA ALA A 122 13.85 9.32 -8.72
C ALA A 122 14.62 7.99 -8.84
N THR A 123 14.81 7.25 -7.74
CA THR A 123 15.45 5.93 -7.73
C THR A 123 14.71 4.95 -8.66
N PHE A 124 13.38 4.89 -8.60
CA PHE A 124 12.60 4.00 -9.47
C PHE A 124 12.60 4.43 -10.93
N ASN A 125 12.73 5.72 -11.22
CA ASN A 125 12.89 6.22 -12.58
C ASN A 125 14.27 5.82 -13.14
N CYS A 126 15.36 6.02 -12.38
CA CYS A 126 16.68 5.53 -12.77
C CYS A 126 16.68 4.02 -13.00
N TYR A 127 16.04 3.24 -12.10
CA TYR A 127 15.87 1.81 -12.30
C TYR A 127 15.14 1.52 -13.62
N LYS A 128 14.07 2.25 -13.91
CA LYS A 128 13.27 2.07 -15.13
C LYS A 128 14.06 2.33 -16.40
N ASP A 129 14.89 3.37 -16.40
CA ASP A 129 15.68 3.79 -17.55
C ASP A 129 16.81 2.79 -17.86
N GLU A 130 17.41 2.18 -16.83
CA GLU A 130 18.54 1.25 -16.97
C GLU A 130 18.11 -0.23 -17.10
N TYR A 131 17.11 -0.66 -16.33
CA TYR A 131 16.77 -2.09 -16.14
C TYR A 131 15.31 -2.43 -16.45
N GLY A 132 14.49 -1.44 -16.86
CA GLY A 132 13.04 -1.62 -17.04
C GLY A 132 12.26 -1.56 -15.73
N SER A 133 10.98 -1.96 -15.69
CA SER A 133 10.16 -1.69 -14.49
C SER A 133 10.53 -2.58 -13.29
N ILE A 134 10.96 -1.99 -12.18
CA ILE A 134 11.18 -2.71 -10.90
C ILE A 134 9.94 -3.50 -10.46
N THR A 135 8.74 -2.94 -10.64
CA THR A 135 7.52 -3.66 -10.30
C THR A 135 7.26 -4.84 -11.22
N LYS A 136 7.80 -4.89 -12.43
CA LYS A 136 7.76 -6.09 -13.28
C LYS A 136 8.87 -7.06 -12.89
N ALA A 137 10.05 -6.57 -12.52
CA ALA A 137 11.17 -7.40 -12.09
C ALA A 137 10.88 -8.15 -10.77
N LEU A 138 10.13 -7.54 -9.86
CA LEU A 138 9.59 -8.19 -8.65
C LEU A 138 8.36 -9.09 -8.93
N ALA A 139 7.93 -9.21 -10.18
CA ALA A 139 6.89 -10.17 -10.57
C ALA A 139 7.58 -11.48 -10.95
N SER A 140 7.47 -12.50 -10.11
CA SER A 140 7.97 -13.84 -10.43
C SER A 140 6.81 -14.79 -10.75
N GLU A 141 7.09 -15.79 -11.58
CA GLU A 141 6.22 -16.95 -11.81
C GLU A 141 6.12 -17.83 -10.56
N SER A 142 7.17 -17.85 -9.73
CA SER A 142 7.14 -18.45 -8.40
C SER A 142 6.72 -17.41 -7.36
N PRO A 143 5.67 -17.66 -6.57
CA PRO A 143 5.20 -16.71 -5.58
C PRO A 143 6.22 -16.57 -4.45
N ASN A 144 6.92 -15.44 -4.40
CA ASN A 144 7.70 -15.01 -3.25
C ASN A 144 6.93 -13.92 -2.51
N GLU A 145 6.47 -14.22 -1.30
CA GLU A 145 5.61 -13.32 -0.51
C GLU A 145 6.30 -12.00 -0.17
N PHE A 146 7.61 -12.03 0.09
CA PHE A 146 8.38 -10.83 0.40
C PHE A 146 8.53 -9.93 -0.83
N ALA A 147 8.81 -10.51 -2.01
CA ALA A 147 8.83 -9.77 -3.27
C ALA A 147 7.46 -9.12 -3.57
N LEU A 148 6.36 -9.81 -3.25
CA LEU A 148 5.01 -9.24 -3.34
C LEU A 148 4.84 -8.05 -2.40
N ALA A 149 5.27 -8.15 -1.15
CA ALA A 149 5.22 -7.06 -0.17
C ALA A 149 6.04 -5.83 -0.62
N LEU A 150 7.27 -6.02 -1.10
CA LEU A 150 8.09 -4.94 -1.67
C LEU A 150 7.41 -4.30 -2.88
N ARG A 151 6.88 -5.11 -3.78
CA ARG A 151 6.16 -4.65 -4.96
C ARG A 151 4.94 -3.82 -4.59
N MET A 152 4.22 -4.22 -3.54
CA MET A 152 3.08 -3.48 -3.02
C MET A 152 3.50 -2.15 -2.43
N ALA A 153 4.54 -2.12 -1.60
CA ALA A 153 5.09 -0.88 -1.03
C ALA A 153 5.50 0.10 -2.14
N ILE A 154 6.25 -0.37 -3.14
CA ILE A 154 6.68 0.44 -4.30
C ILE A 154 5.48 1.01 -5.05
N ARG A 155 4.44 0.21 -5.31
CA ARG A 155 3.22 0.69 -6.00
C ARG A 155 2.46 1.73 -5.19
N CYS A 156 2.35 1.53 -3.88
CA CYS A 156 1.73 2.49 -2.97
C CYS A 156 2.51 3.81 -2.94
N ILE A 157 3.84 3.76 -3.00
CA ILE A 157 4.69 4.97 -3.00
C ILE A 157 4.60 5.72 -4.34
N ILE A 158 4.72 5.01 -5.46
CA ILE A 158 4.73 5.64 -6.81
C ILE A 158 3.37 6.21 -7.18
N SER A 159 2.31 5.43 -6.98
CA SER A 159 0.98 5.80 -7.44
C SER A 159 -0.12 5.07 -6.65
N PRO A 160 -0.47 5.57 -5.45
CA PRO A 160 -1.49 4.99 -4.59
C PRO A 160 -2.81 4.70 -5.34
N LYS A 161 -3.31 5.68 -6.10
CA LYS A 161 -4.59 5.54 -6.83
C LYS A 161 -4.54 4.42 -7.86
N LYS A 162 -3.44 4.29 -8.63
CA LYS A 162 -3.25 3.17 -9.57
C LYS A 162 -3.14 1.83 -8.85
N TYR A 163 -2.57 1.82 -7.65
CA TYR A 163 -2.55 0.63 -6.80
C TYR A 163 -3.98 0.24 -6.39
N PHE A 164 -4.78 1.16 -5.86
CA PHE A 164 -6.16 0.86 -5.43
C PHE A 164 -7.08 0.49 -6.59
N VAL A 165 -6.91 1.08 -7.77
CA VAL A 165 -7.60 0.62 -8.99
C VAL A 165 -7.26 -0.85 -9.30
N LYS A 166 -6.01 -1.28 -9.10
CA LYS A 166 -5.64 -2.70 -9.26
C LYS A 166 -6.30 -3.58 -8.21
N VAL A 167 -6.35 -3.13 -6.96
CA VAL A 167 -6.98 -3.87 -5.86
C VAL A 167 -8.47 -4.06 -6.16
N LEU A 168 -9.19 -2.99 -6.50
CA LEU A 168 -10.60 -3.03 -6.87
C LEU A 168 -10.86 -3.93 -8.08
N HIS A 169 -10.05 -3.80 -9.13
CA HIS A 169 -10.19 -4.65 -10.31
C HIS A 169 -10.03 -6.12 -9.95
N HIS A 170 -8.98 -6.46 -9.20
CA HIS A 170 -8.72 -7.84 -8.81
C HIS A 170 -9.80 -8.41 -7.88
N ALA A 171 -10.34 -7.56 -7.00
CA ALA A 171 -11.42 -7.94 -6.09
C ALA A 171 -12.73 -8.24 -6.82
N LEU A 172 -12.95 -7.66 -8.01
CA LEU A 172 -14.17 -7.79 -8.79
C LEU A 172 -14.06 -8.77 -9.99
N ASP A 173 -12.85 -9.13 -10.42
CA ASP A 173 -12.60 -9.92 -11.65
C ASP A 173 -12.52 -11.45 -11.41
N LYS A 174 -12.40 -11.91 -10.16
CA LYS A 174 -12.30 -13.35 -9.84
C LYS A 174 -13.67 -14.05 -9.86
N SER A 175 -13.66 -15.38 -9.87
CA SER A 175 -14.85 -16.27 -9.72
C SER A 175 -15.47 -16.22 -8.30
N GLY A 176 -15.56 -15.01 -7.75
CA GLY A 176 -15.89 -14.64 -6.38
C GLY A 176 -15.40 -13.20 -6.13
N THR A 177 -16.04 -12.48 -5.22
CA THR A 177 -15.66 -11.11 -4.86
C THR A 177 -14.76 -11.14 -3.63
N ASP A 178 -13.59 -10.50 -3.69
CA ASP A 178 -12.78 -10.25 -2.48
C ASP A 178 -13.40 -9.09 -1.70
N GLU A 179 -14.39 -9.44 -0.87
CA GLU A 179 -15.20 -8.47 -0.13
C GLU A 179 -14.37 -7.66 0.87
N ASP A 180 -13.31 -8.25 1.43
CA ASP A 180 -12.42 -7.57 2.38
C ASP A 180 -11.61 -6.48 1.67
N ALA A 181 -10.99 -6.80 0.52
CA ALA A 181 -10.28 -5.81 -0.29
C ALA A 181 -11.22 -4.73 -0.84
N LEU A 182 -12.40 -5.13 -1.32
CA LEU A 182 -13.40 -4.21 -1.86
C LEU A 182 -13.91 -3.23 -0.79
N THR A 183 -14.33 -3.76 0.37
CA THR A 183 -14.80 -2.96 1.50
C THR A 183 -13.72 -2.03 2.00
N ARG A 184 -12.49 -2.55 2.20
CA ARG A 184 -11.36 -1.75 2.67
C ARG A 184 -11.12 -0.53 1.79
N VAL A 185 -10.99 -0.73 0.47
CA VAL A 185 -10.68 0.37 -0.44
C VAL A 185 -11.83 1.38 -0.47
N ILE A 186 -13.09 0.93 -0.59
CA ILE A 186 -14.23 1.87 -0.65
C ILE A 186 -14.34 2.65 0.66
N VAL A 187 -14.31 1.99 1.82
CA VAL A 187 -14.50 2.63 3.13
C VAL A 187 -13.35 3.58 3.47
N MET A 188 -12.10 3.21 3.17
CA MET A 188 -10.93 4.04 3.47
C MET A 188 -10.86 5.30 2.60
N HIS A 189 -11.32 5.20 1.35
CA HIS A 189 -11.16 6.28 0.37
C HIS A 189 -12.43 7.12 0.17
N ALA A 190 -13.59 6.69 0.68
CA ALA A 190 -14.90 7.34 0.45
C ALA A 190 -14.91 8.86 0.72
N GLU A 191 -14.19 9.31 1.76
CA GLU A 191 -14.14 10.73 2.17
C GLU A 191 -12.81 11.41 1.80
N LYS A 192 -11.95 10.74 1.01
CA LYS A 192 -10.61 11.22 0.65
C LYS A 192 -10.48 11.45 -0.86
N ASP A 193 -10.30 10.38 -1.61
CA ASP A 193 -9.93 10.40 -3.03
C ASP A 193 -10.64 9.31 -3.85
N LEU A 194 -11.73 8.71 -3.32
CA LEU A 194 -12.49 7.68 -4.02
C LEU A 194 -13.01 8.18 -5.38
N LYS A 195 -13.37 9.45 -5.51
CA LYS A 195 -13.78 10.04 -6.81
C LYS A 195 -12.74 9.84 -7.90
N GLU A 196 -11.48 10.16 -7.62
CA GLU A 196 -10.40 10.02 -8.59
C GLU A 196 -10.07 8.54 -8.85
N ILE A 197 -10.17 7.70 -7.82
CA ILE A 197 -10.03 6.24 -7.98
C ILE A 197 -11.13 5.69 -8.90
N LYS A 198 -12.37 6.16 -8.80
CA LYS A 198 -13.50 5.78 -9.68
C LYS A 198 -13.22 6.15 -11.13
N GLU A 199 -12.79 7.39 -11.37
CA GLU A 199 -12.44 7.89 -12.71
C GLU A 199 -11.33 7.02 -13.34
N MET A 200 -10.24 6.79 -12.60
CA MET A 200 -9.14 5.94 -13.05
C MET A 200 -9.52 4.46 -13.22
N PHE A 201 -10.47 3.96 -12.42
CA PHE A 201 -11.02 2.62 -12.58
C PHE A 201 -11.78 2.52 -13.89
N HIS A 202 -12.67 3.47 -14.18
CA HIS A 202 -13.43 3.51 -15.43
C HIS A 202 -12.51 3.61 -16.66
N GLU A 203 -11.53 4.51 -16.65
CA GLU A 203 -10.53 4.64 -17.74
C GLU A 203 -9.81 3.33 -18.06
N ARG A 204 -9.59 2.50 -17.04
CA ARG A 204 -8.85 1.24 -17.19
C ARG A 204 -9.72 0.07 -17.62
N THR A 205 -10.96 0.00 -17.14
CA THR A 205 -11.83 -1.18 -17.28
C THR A 205 -12.93 -0.98 -18.31
N ASN A 206 -13.20 0.27 -18.70
CA ASN A 206 -14.39 0.69 -19.45
C ASN A 206 -15.71 0.34 -18.75
N VAL A 207 -15.69 0.18 -17.42
CA VAL A 207 -16.87 -0.10 -16.60
C VAL A 207 -16.83 0.83 -15.38
N ALA A 208 -17.93 1.52 -15.09
CA ALA A 208 -17.98 2.37 -13.90
C ALA A 208 -17.93 1.51 -12.62
N LEU A 209 -17.31 2.03 -11.55
CA LEU A 209 -17.10 1.26 -10.33
C LEU A 209 -18.42 0.80 -9.69
N GLU A 210 -19.43 1.66 -9.71
CA GLU A 210 -20.80 1.40 -9.24
C GLU A 210 -21.40 0.20 -9.97
N HIS A 211 -21.28 0.17 -11.30
CA HIS A 211 -21.82 -0.90 -12.13
C HIS A 211 -21.10 -2.22 -11.86
N ALA A 212 -19.77 -2.19 -11.71
CA ALA A 212 -19.00 -3.37 -11.36
C ALA A 212 -19.39 -3.90 -9.97
N VAL A 213 -19.46 -3.03 -8.96
CA VAL A 213 -19.90 -3.40 -7.60
C VAL A 213 -21.33 -3.94 -7.61
N ALA A 214 -22.24 -3.28 -8.32
CA ALA A 214 -23.65 -3.67 -8.41
C ALA A 214 -23.87 -5.04 -9.06
N LYS A 215 -22.95 -5.46 -9.94
CA LYS A 215 -22.96 -6.76 -10.61
C LYS A 215 -22.39 -7.88 -9.74
N HIS A 216 -21.37 -7.57 -8.94
CA HIS A 216 -20.58 -8.55 -8.18
C HIS A 216 -20.94 -8.64 -6.69
N THR A 217 -21.86 -7.81 -6.20
CA THR A 217 -22.34 -7.81 -4.80
C THR A 217 -23.87 -7.86 -4.75
N SER A 218 -24.45 -8.17 -3.60
CA SER A 218 -25.91 -8.29 -3.45
C SER A 218 -26.43 -7.76 -2.11
N ARG A 219 -27.76 -7.54 -2.04
CA ARG A 219 -28.52 -7.17 -0.83
C ARG A 219 -27.95 -5.93 -0.13
N ASP A 220 -28.03 -5.88 1.19
CA ASP A 220 -27.63 -4.74 2.01
C ASP A 220 -26.16 -4.38 1.85
N TYR A 221 -25.29 -5.38 1.59
CA TYR A 221 -23.88 -5.14 1.33
C TYR A 221 -23.67 -4.32 0.04
N LYS A 222 -24.37 -4.67 -1.03
CA LYS A 222 -24.39 -3.86 -2.27
C LYS A 222 -24.89 -2.44 -1.99
N SER A 223 -26.03 -2.30 -1.32
CA SER A 223 -26.61 -0.99 -1.02
C SER A 223 -25.67 -0.11 -0.19
N PHE A 224 -24.98 -0.72 0.79
CA PHE A 224 -23.98 -0.03 1.61
C PHE A 224 -22.79 0.48 0.77
N LEU A 225 -22.20 -0.36 -0.08
CA LEU A 225 -21.06 0.05 -0.90
C LEU A 225 -21.46 1.14 -1.92
N LEU A 226 -22.61 1.01 -2.57
CA LEU A 226 -23.08 2.02 -3.53
C LEU A 226 -23.33 3.37 -2.84
N ALA A 227 -23.90 3.37 -1.64
CA ALA A 227 -24.08 4.60 -0.86
C ALA A 227 -22.74 5.30 -0.54
N LEU A 228 -21.66 4.54 -0.31
CA LEU A 228 -20.32 5.11 -0.08
C LEU A 228 -19.62 5.57 -1.36
N ILE A 229 -19.84 4.89 -2.48
CA ILE A 229 -19.28 5.26 -3.78
C ILE A 229 -19.88 6.58 -4.27
N GLY A 230 -21.14 6.86 -3.88
CA GLY A 230 -21.92 8.00 -4.34
C GLY A 230 -22.40 7.78 -5.77
N ASP A 231 -23.72 7.94 -5.96
CA ASP A 231 -24.35 7.98 -7.29
C ASP A 231 -23.93 9.24 -8.06
#